data_AF-A0A160FRH1-F1
#
_entry.id   AF-A0A160FRH1-F1
#
_cell.length_a   1.000
_cell.length_b   1.000
_cell.length_c   1.000
_cell.angle_alpha   90.00
_cell.angle_beta   90.00
_cell.angle_gamma   90.00
#
_symmetry.space_group_name_H-M   'P 1'
#
loop_
_entity.id
_entity.type
_entity.pdbx_description
1 polymer ?
#
loop_
_entity_poly.entity_id
_entity_poly.type
_entity_poly.pdbx_seq_one_letter_code
_entity_poly.pdbx_strand_id
1 'polypeptide(L)' 'MADKIISSDTHDAHMTVKDHIADGWVATLWIVAKGAPKGNEPTTTLDTFFDSEDTAWHSVKTLALAKLSNLK' A
#
# COMPACT_ATOMS: atom_id res chain seq x y z
N MET A 1 -7.02 -5.51 -10.38
CA MET A 1 -6.56 -4.65 -9.28
C MET A 1 -7.03 -5.29 -7.98
N ALA A 2 -6.09 -5.67 -7.12
CA ALA A 2 -6.42 -6.28 -5.84
C ALA A 2 -6.12 -5.28 -4.71
N ASP A 3 -7.09 -5.11 -3.80
CA ASP A 3 -6.97 -4.26 -2.61
C ASP A 3 -6.87 -5.14 -1.37
N LYS A 4 -5.97 -4.79 -0.44
CA LYS A 4 -5.84 -5.41 0.87
C LYS A 4 -5.64 -4.32 1.92
N ILE A 5 -6.20 -4.54 3.10
CA ILE A 5 -6.13 -3.57 4.20
C ILE A 5 -5.46 -4.22 5.40
N ILE A 6 -4.55 -3.49 6.05
CA ILE A 6 -4.03 -3.82 7.38
C ILE A 6 -4.46 -2.72 8.33
N SER A 7 -5.27 -3.09 9.31
CA SER A 7 -5.72 -2.17 10.35
C SER A 7 -4.79 -2.21 11.55
N SER A 8 -4.39 -1.03 12.02
CA SER A 8 -3.80 -0.80 13.35
C SER A 8 -4.88 -0.26 14.30
N ASP A 9 -4.50 0.12 15.51
CA ASP A 9 -5.42 0.70 16.48
C ASP A 9 -5.92 2.08 16.03
N THR A 10 -5.00 2.90 15.50
CA THR A 10 -5.24 4.31 15.13
C THR A 10 -5.36 4.57 13.63
N HIS A 11 -4.81 3.70 12.79
CA HIS A 11 -4.73 3.90 11.33
C HIS A 11 -5.03 2.63 10.56
N ASP A 12 -5.58 2.77 9.35
CA ASP A 12 -5.73 1.71 8.37
C ASP A 12 -4.75 1.93 7.21
N ALA A 13 -4.02 0.87 6.85
CA ALA A 13 -3.15 0.84 5.69
C ALA A 13 -3.85 0.12 4.53
N HIS A 14 -4.32 0.86 3.53
CA HIS A 14 -4.86 0.29 2.30
C HIS A 14 -3.76 0.11 1.28
N MET A 15 -3.62 -1.10 0.79
CA MET A 15 -2.61 -1.49 -0.18
C MET A 15 -3.31 -1.94 -1.44
N THR A 16 -2.83 -1.45 -2.57
CA THR A 16 -3.36 -1.83 -3.87
C THR A 16 -2.20 -2.26 -4.75
N VAL A 17 -2.30 -3.46 -5.32
CA VAL A 17 -1.37 -3.91 -6.36
C VAL A 17 -2.12 -3.97 -7.68
N LYS A 18 -1.53 -3.34 -8.69
CA LYS A 18 -2.05 -3.34 -10.06
C LYS A 18 -0.95 -3.76 -11.02
N ASP A 19 -1.34 -4.55 -12.01
CA ASP A 19 -0.51 -4.80 -13.17
C ASP A 19 -0.44 -3.51 -14.00
N HIS A 20 0.77 -3.07 -14.29
CA HIS A 20 1.05 -2.00 -15.24
C HIS A 20 1.51 -2.66 -16.53
N ILE A 21 0.54 -2.86 -17.44
CA ILE A 21 0.69 -3.56 -18.74
C ILE A 21 1.70 -2.80 -19.63
N ALA A 22 2.99 -2.92 -19.31
CA ALA A 22 4.18 -2.47 -20.05
C ALA A 22 5.45 -2.57 -19.17
N ASP A 23 5.32 -2.30 -17.87
CA ASP A 23 6.48 -2.06 -16.97
C ASP A 23 6.54 -3.03 -15.78
N GLY A 24 5.51 -3.85 -15.56
CA GLY A 24 5.45 -4.84 -14.47
C GLY A 24 4.38 -4.49 -13.44
N TRP A 25 4.58 -4.86 -12.18
CA TRP A 25 3.61 -4.65 -11.12
C TRP A 25 3.89 -3.37 -10.34
N VAL A 26 2.84 -2.59 -10.07
CA VAL A 26 2.93 -1.37 -9.26
C VAL A 26 2.15 -1.58 -7.96
N ALA A 27 2.76 -1.22 -6.85
CA ALA A 27 2.13 -1.25 -5.55
C ALA A 27 1.89 0.16 -5.00
N THR A 28 0.72 0.40 -4.45
CA THR A 28 0.31 1.67 -3.87
C THR A 28 -0.10 1.46 -2.42
N LEU A 29 0.40 2.32 -1.53
CA LEU A 29 0.08 2.32 -0.11
C LEU A 29 -0.59 3.63 0.28
N TRP A 30 -1.70 3.48 0.99
CA TRP A 30 -2.45 4.57 1.60
C TRP A 30 -2.50 4.31 3.08
N ILE A 31 -2.20 5.33 3.88
CA ILE A 31 -2.33 5.24 5.32
C ILE A 31 -3.28 6.32 5.74
N VAL A 32 -4.40 5.91 6.31
CA VAL A 32 -5.48 6.79 6.73
C VAL A 32 -5.70 6.59 8.22
N ALA A 33 -5.95 7.67 8.95
CA ALA A 33 -6.43 7.54 10.32
C ALA A 33 -7.79 6.83 10.31
N LYS A 34 -8.07 6.01 11.32
CA LYS A 34 -9.39 5.37 11.42
C LYS A 34 -10.49 6.41 11.42
N GLY A 35 -11.49 6.21 10.58
CA GLY A 35 -12.61 7.13 10.42
C GLY A 35 -12.32 8.34 9.53
N ALA A 36 -11.08 8.52 9.04
CA ALA A 36 -10.79 9.48 8.00
C ALA A 36 -11.05 8.86 6.61
N PRO A 37 -11.63 9.62 5.66
CA PRO A 37 -11.79 9.13 4.30
C PRO A 37 -10.42 8.91 3.64
N LYS A 38 -10.31 7.90 2.78
CA LYS A 38 -9.17 7.73 1.88
C LYS A 38 -9.09 8.99 1.01
N GLY A 39 -8.03 9.78 1.19
CA GLY A 39 -7.83 11.00 0.42
C GLY A 39 -7.70 10.72 -1.08
N ASN A 40 -7.58 11.79 -1.88
CA ASN A 40 -7.38 11.64 -3.33
C ASN A 40 -5.96 11.28 -3.72
N GLU A 41 -4.97 11.41 -2.83
CA GLU A 41 -3.54 11.19 -3.15
C GLU A 41 -2.86 10.16 -2.25
N PRO A 42 -2.18 9.15 -2.85
CA PRO A 42 -1.58 8.05 -2.09
C PRO A 42 -0.53 8.57 -1.13
N THR A 43 -0.63 8.16 0.13
CA THR A 43 0.38 8.51 1.14
C THR A 43 1.77 8.04 0.73
N THR A 44 1.87 6.90 0.04
CA THR A 44 3.10 6.45 -0.61
C THR A 44 2.79 5.56 -1.80
N THR A 45 3.10 6.04 -3.01
CA THR A 45 3.19 5.16 -4.19
C THR A 45 4.59 4.56 -4.23
N LEU A 46 4.70 3.22 -4.28
CA LEU A 46 5.95 2.60 -4.69
C LEU A 46 6.00 2.70 -6.21
N ASP A 47 6.69 3.74 -6.70
CA ASP A 47 7.02 3.92 -8.13
C ASP A 47 8.16 2.97 -8.56
N THR A 48 8.20 1.79 -7.93
CA THR A 48 9.14 0.72 -8.25
C THR A 48 8.33 -0.35 -8.94
N PHE A 49 8.72 -0.66 -10.16
CA PHE A 49 8.14 -1.76 -10.90
C PHE A 49 8.68 -3.07 -10.35
N PHE A 50 7.77 -3.97 -10.02
CA PHE A 50 8.10 -5.31 -9.55
C PHE A 50 7.91 -6.32 -10.68
N ASP A 51 8.84 -7.26 -10.75
CA ASP A 51 8.83 -8.35 -11.74
C ASP A 51 7.65 -9.31 -11.53
N SER A 52 7.06 -9.34 -10.32
CA SER A 52 5.97 -10.25 -9.96
C SER A 52 4.99 -9.62 -8.97
N GLU A 53 3.72 -10.04 -9.04
CA GLU A 53 2.64 -9.60 -8.14
C GLU A 53 2.98 -9.87 -6.67
N ASP A 54 3.57 -11.03 -6.39
CA ASP A 54 3.95 -11.44 -5.04
C ASP A 54 5.01 -10.51 -4.43
N THR A 55 6.03 -10.14 -5.21
CA THR A 55 7.07 -9.19 -4.79
C THR A 55 6.48 -7.81 -4.52
N ALA A 56 5.55 -7.35 -5.36
CA ALA A 56 4.82 -6.11 -5.14
C ALA A 56 4.03 -6.14 -3.83
N TRP A 57 3.32 -7.25 -3.57
CA TRP A 57 2.57 -7.48 -2.33
C TRP A 57 3.46 -7.53 -1.11
N HIS A 58 4.57 -8.27 -1.16
CA HIS A 58 5.50 -8.39 -0.05
C HIS A 58 6.13 -7.04 0.32
N SER A 59 6.51 -6.26 -0.70
CA SER A 59 7.13 -4.95 -0.54
C SER A 59 6.16 -3.94 0.08
N VAL A 60 4.93 -3.83 -0.46
CA VAL A 60 3.93 -2.90 0.07
C VAL A 60 3.45 -3.29 1.46
N LYS A 61 3.35 -4.59 1.75
CA LYS A 61 3.01 -5.10 3.09
C LYS A 61 4.08 -4.76 4.12
N THR A 62 5.35 -4.95 3.78
CA THR A 62 6.47 -4.61 4.67
C THR A 62 6.48 -3.10 4.95
N LEU A 63 6.27 -2.28 3.91
CA LEU A 63 6.19 -0.83 4.06
C LEU A 63 4.99 -0.40 4.92
N ALA A 64 3.82 -1.00 4.70
CA ALA A 64 2.62 -0.74 5.50
C ALA A 64 2.86 -0.99 6.99
N LEU A 65 3.43 -2.15 7.33
CA LEU A 65 3.75 -2.51 8.71
C LEU A 65 4.78 -1.55 9.33
N ALA A 66 5.82 -1.19 8.60
CA ALA A 66 6.84 -0.25 9.07
C ALA A 66 6.24 1.14 9.35
N LYS A 67 5.39 1.64 8.45
CA LYS A 67 4.74 2.95 8.62
C LYS A 67 3.73 2.91 9.77
N LEU A 68 2.88 1.89 9.86
CA LEU A 68 1.94 1.72 10.97
C LEU A 68 2.67 1.64 12.32
N SER A 69 3.85 1.00 12.36
CA SER A 69 4.66 0.93 13.58
C SER A 69 5.28 2.28 13.98
N ASN A 70 5.58 3.15 13.01
CA ASN A 70 6.08 4.51 13.27
C ASN A 70 4.96 5.49 13.67
N LEU A 71 3.70 5.17 13.34
CA LEU A 71 2.52 5.98 13.67
C LEU A 71 1.87 5.58 15.00
N LYS A 72 2.56 4.76 15.79
CA LYS A 72 2.10 4.22 17.07
C LYS A 72 2.38 5.17 18.22
#